data_AF-A0A959RTA7-F1
#
_entry.id   AF-A0A959RTA7-F1
#
_cell.length_a   1.000
_cell.length_b   1.000
_cell.length_c   1.000
_cell.angle_alpha   90.00
_cell.angle_beta   90.00
_cell.angle_gamma   90.00
#
_symmetry.space_group_name_H-M   'P 1'
#
loop_
_entity.id
_entity.type
_entity.pdbx_description
1 polymer ?
#
loop_
_entity_poly.entity_id
_entity_poly.type
_entity_poly.pdbx_seq_one_letter_code
_entity_poly.pdbx_strand_id
1 'polypeptide(L)'
;MIKYWKNLSVYKKITIPLSLLAVFAIIFTYGFVTQLIKESETETLIQKARALTLQAEAVREYTAEQQRKNIFKTDLSKLDDILLTVPIYSAMQVTEKKAAELNMEFKVPKVSPRNTKNTPDNYELAILEKLKKENLNEYWSVDEETNKLRYFRPVKLTQECLLCHGDPSTSESIWGNSNGLDITGAKMEGWKAGQMHGAFELMMDMAPVQAAVFDKSLIIGIVTLIAGITIIFIAILIANRISKPLKGLALATRKVADGDLDVNVEVTSSDEIGILSKGFNEMVSKIRVTRQSLKQEKASVEKKVEEGVREAKEQKEYLEKSVAQILTEMDKLSKGDLTAALDVNTSDAIGNLFKGFNRTSGNIRKMVTEIQEAINTTVSVSMQMASGIEEMAAGAEEQSNQTSDIATSIDEMTKTVAETTRNTTSAAESAKNSGLLAEEGSDVVKKAVVAMDKIATIVSEAAEKVMGLGNNSDKIGEIIQVINEIADQTNLLALNAAIEAARAGEHGRGFAVVADEVRKLAERTTNATKEIAGMIQQIQEDTKIVVNSINTGNEEVQAGRELAEQAGEAIKNIVITANMV
;
A
#
# COMPACT_ATOMS: atom_id res chain seq x y z
N MET A 1 -30.96 -40.75 -30.26
CA MET A 1 -31.78 -39.78 -29.50
C MET A 1 -33.17 -39.53 -30.10
N ILE A 2 -33.32 -39.27 -31.40
CA ILE A 2 -34.61 -38.91 -32.03
C ILE A 2 -35.72 -39.99 -31.86
N LYS A 3 -35.37 -41.28 -31.84
CA LYS A 3 -36.33 -42.40 -31.63
C LYS A 3 -36.96 -42.42 -30.24
N TYR A 4 -36.20 -42.08 -29.19
CA TYR A 4 -36.69 -41.99 -27.81
C TYR A 4 -37.60 -40.78 -27.60
N TRP A 5 -37.35 -39.70 -28.35
CA TRP A 5 -38.10 -38.45 -28.22
C TRP A 5 -39.55 -38.58 -28.71
N LYS A 6 -39.81 -39.44 -29.70
CA LYS A 6 -41.17 -39.64 -30.25
C LYS A 6 -42.17 -40.20 -29.24
N ASN A 7 -41.73 -41.09 -28.34
CA ASN A 7 -42.61 -41.81 -27.41
C ASN A 7 -42.76 -41.14 -26.02
N LEU A 8 -42.14 -39.98 -25.80
CA LEU A 8 -42.28 -39.25 -24.55
C LEU A 8 -43.64 -38.55 -24.46
N SER A 9 -44.22 -38.51 -23.25
CA SER A 9 -45.40 -37.69 -22.96
C SER A 9 -45.08 -36.20 -23.16
N VAL A 10 -46.10 -35.41 -23.47
CA VAL A 10 -45.96 -33.95 -23.60
C VAL A 10 -45.33 -33.34 -22.34
N TYR A 11 -45.70 -33.83 -21.15
CA TYR A 11 -45.07 -33.45 -19.89
C TYR A 11 -43.53 -33.62 -19.91
N LYS A 12 -43.05 -34.80 -20.32
CA LYS A 12 -41.61 -35.11 -20.37
C LYS A 12 -40.90 -34.32 -21.47
N LYS A 13 -41.57 -34.04 -22.59
CA LYS A 13 -41.01 -33.23 -23.69
C LYS A 13 -40.78 -31.76 -23.30
N ILE A 14 -41.53 -31.24 -22.33
CA ILE A 14 -41.36 -29.88 -21.80
C ILE A 14 -40.38 -29.87 -20.63
N THR A 15 -40.57 -30.74 -19.64
CA THR A 15 -39.79 -30.71 -18.39
C THR A 15 -38.34 -31.15 -18.57
N ILE A 16 -38.05 -32.18 -19.38
CA ILE A 16 -36.68 -32.70 -19.52
C ILE A 16 -35.73 -31.67 -20.17
N PRO A 17 -36.04 -31.04 -21.32
CA PRO A 17 -35.14 -30.07 -21.93
C PRO A 17 -34.94 -28.83 -21.07
N LEU A 18 -36.01 -28.28 -20.49
CA LEU A 18 -35.93 -27.08 -19.65
C LEU A 18 -35.15 -27.34 -18.35
N SER A 19 -35.33 -28.51 -17.73
CA SER A 19 -34.55 -28.87 -16.53
C SER A 19 -33.08 -29.09 -16.86
N LEU A 20 -32.76 -29.75 -17.98
CA LEU A 20 -31.38 -29.93 -18.43
C LEU A 20 -30.72 -28.58 -18.74
N LEU A 21 -31.44 -27.66 -19.38
CA LEU A 21 -30.95 -26.33 -19.74
C LEU A 21 -30.73 -25.46 -18.50
N ALA A 22 -31.63 -25.53 -17.51
CA ALA A 22 -31.45 -24.87 -16.22
C ALA A 22 -30.24 -25.42 -15.44
N VAL A 23 -30.08 -26.74 -15.36
CA VAL A 23 -28.93 -27.37 -14.70
C VAL A 23 -27.63 -27.02 -15.42
N PHE A 24 -27.60 -27.07 -16.75
CA PHE A 24 -26.44 -26.66 -17.54
C PHE A 24 -26.09 -25.19 -17.29
N ALA A 25 -27.09 -24.29 -17.31
CA ALA A 25 -26.88 -22.87 -17.03
C ALA A 25 -26.32 -22.65 -15.61
N ILE A 26 -26.83 -23.34 -14.59
CA ILE A 26 -26.29 -23.27 -13.23
C ILE A 26 -24.81 -23.67 -13.21
N ILE A 27 -24.48 -24.85 -13.75
CA ILE A 27 -23.10 -25.38 -13.73
C ILE A 27 -22.16 -24.47 -14.52
N PHE A 28 -22.59 -24.03 -15.71
CA PHE A 28 -21.79 -23.18 -16.57
C PHE A 28 -21.56 -21.80 -15.94
N THR A 29 -22.61 -21.13 -15.46
CA THR A 29 -22.48 -19.81 -14.84
C THR A 29 -21.67 -19.90 -13.55
N TYR A 30 -21.90 -20.90 -12.70
CA TYR A 30 -21.11 -21.07 -11.48
C TYR A 30 -19.63 -21.30 -11.79
N GLY A 31 -19.30 -22.21 -12.71
CA GLY A 31 -17.93 -22.48 -13.11
C GLY A 31 -17.25 -21.27 -13.75
N PHE A 32 -17.94 -20.60 -14.68
CA PHE A 32 -17.43 -19.43 -15.39
C PHE A 32 -17.16 -18.26 -14.44
N VAL A 33 -18.09 -17.97 -13.53
CA VAL A 33 -17.92 -16.86 -12.58
C VAL A 33 -16.84 -17.17 -11.54
N THR A 34 -16.78 -18.41 -11.05
CA THR A 34 -15.71 -18.84 -10.13
C THR A 34 -14.34 -18.67 -10.77
N GLN A 35 -14.21 -19.01 -12.06
CA GLN A 35 -12.98 -18.81 -12.83
C GLN A 35 -12.64 -17.33 -12.97
N LEU A 36 -13.61 -16.47 -13.32
CA LEU A 36 -13.40 -15.02 -13.43
C LEU A 36 -12.96 -14.39 -12.11
N ILE A 37 -13.56 -14.78 -10.99
CA ILE A 37 -13.18 -14.27 -9.66
C ILE A 37 -11.75 -14.70 -9.35
N LYS A 38 -11.40 -15.98 -9.59
CA LYS A 38 -10.05 -16.49 -9.37
C LYS A 38 -9.02 -15.70 -10.19
N GLU A 39 -9.29 -15.47 -11.48
CA GLU A 39 -8.42 -14.69 -12.37
C GLU A 39 -8.27 -13.25 -11.87
N SER A 40 -9.38 -12.58 -11.52
CA SER A 40 -9.36 -11.20 -11.01
C SER A 40 -8.57 -11.04 -9.70
N GLU A 41 -8.75 -11.94 -8.75
CA GLU A 41 -8.05 -11.89 -7.46
C GLU A 41 -6.56 -12.21 -7.62
N THR A 42 -6.23 -13.17 -8.49
CA THR A 42 -4.84 -13.52 -8.82
C THR A 42 -4.13 -12.35 -9.50
N GLU A 43 -4.78 -11.70 -10.48
CA GLU A 43 -4.25 -10.52 -11.18
C GLU A 43 -3.99 -9.36 -10.21
N THR A 44 -4.85 -9.19 -9.20
CA THR A 44 -4.67 -8.17 -8.15
C THR A 44 -3.38 -8.42 -7.34
N LEU A 45 -3.07 -9.67 -6.99
CA LEU A 45 -1.82 -10.02 -6.33
C LEU A 45 -0.60 -9.74 -7.23
N ILE A 46 -0.68 -10.12 -8.50
CA ILE A 46 0.39 -9.90 -9.48
C ILE A 46 0.67 -8.40 -9.65
N GLN A 47 -0.37 -7.56 -9.73
CA GLN A 47 -0.22 -6.12 -9.84
C GLN A 47 0.46 -5.50 -8.61
N LYS A 48 0.12 -5.96 -7.40
CA LYS A 48 0.80 -5.54 -6.18
C LYS A 48 2.28 -5.92 -6.20
N ALA A 49 2.60 -7.15 -6.59
CA ALA A 49 3.98 -7.62 -6.70
C ALA A 49 4.78 -6.85 -7.77
N ARG A 50 4.16 -6.59 -8.93
CA ARG A 50 4.74 -5.78 -10.00
C ARG A 50 5.03 -4.35 -9.53
N ALA A 51 4.09 -3.71 -8.84
CA ALA A 51 4.27 -2.36 -8.32
C ALA A 51 5.43 -2.29 -7.32
N LEU A 52 5.52 -3.27 -6.41
CA LEU A 52 6.56 -3.34 -5.40
C LEU A 52 7.95 -3.59 -6.01
N THR A 53 8.07 -4.46 -7.00
CA THR A 53 9.35 -4.70 -7.71
C THR A 53 9.77 -3.54 -8.61
N LEU A 54 8.82 -2.81 -9.22
CA LEU A 54 9.12 -1.56 -9.92
C LEU A 54 9.64 -0.48 -8.97
N GLN A 55 9.08 -0.40 -7.76
CA GLN A 55 9.60 0.48 -6.71
C GLN A 55 11.02 0.07 -6.30
N ALA A 56 11.30 -1.22 -6.19
CA ALA A 56 12.67 -1.73 -5.94
C ALA A 56 13.64 -1.28 -7.04
N GLU A 57 13.24 -1.39 -8.31
CA GLU A 57 14.04 -0.91 -9.45
C GLU A 57 14.29 0.60 -9.38
N ALA A 58 13.29 1.39 -9.02
CA ALA A 58 13.42 2.85 -8.87
C ALA A 58 14.38 3.22 -7.73
N VAL A 59 14.30 2.56 -6.57
CA VAL A 59 15.24 2.75 -5.45
C VAL A 59 16.66 2.40 -5.88
N ARG A 60 16.82 1.30 -6.63
CA ARG A 60 18.11 0.88 -7.17
C ARG A 60 18.67 1.94 -8.12
N GLU A 61 17.90 2.41 -9.09
CA GLU A 61 18.37 3.41 -10.05
C GLU A 61 18.73 4.73 -9.36
N TYR A 62 17.90 5.18 -8.42
CA TYR A 62 18.17 6.37 -7.62
C TYR A 62 19.48 6.24 -6.84
N THR A 63 19.69 5.12 -6.15
CA THR A 63 20.92 4.87 -5.39
C THR A 63 22.14 4.81 -6.31
N ALA A 64 22.01 4.20 -7.49
CA ALA A 64 23.06 4.19 -8.51
C ALA A 64 23.41 5.60 -8.99
N GLU A 65 22.41 6.48 -9.17
CA GLU A 65 22.63 7.88 -9.52
C GLU A 65 23.40 8.65 -8.43
N GLN A 66 23.04 8.45 -7.16
CA GLN A 66 23.77 9.04 -6.02
C GLN A 66 25.24 8.58 -6.01
N GLN A 67 25.48 7.29 -6.31
CA GLN A 67 26.82 6.73 -6.43
C GLN A 67 27.61 7.35 -7.60
N ARG A 68 26.97 7.53 -8.78
CA ARG A 68 27.58 8.24 -9.93
C ARG A 68 27.98 9.68 -9.60
N LYS A 69 27.17 10.38 -8.80
CA LYS A 69 27.45 11.74 -8.33
C LYS A 69 28.45 11.79 -7.16
N ASN A 70 28.93 10.64 -6.71
CA ASN A 70 29.91 10.51 -5.63
C ASN A 70 29.44 11.17 -4.32
N ILE A 71 28.13 11.07 -4.04
CA ILE A 71 27.48 11.72 -2.89
C ILE A 71 27.81 11.01 -1.57
N PHE A 72 28.08 9.70 -1.59
CA PHE A 72 28.41 8.91 -0.41
C PHE A 72 29.85 9.09 0.12
N LYS A 73 30.51 10.23 -0.16
CA LYS A 73 31.86 10.57 0.33
C LYS A 73 31.88 10.81 1.85
N THR A 74 31.89 9.72 2.61
CA THR A 74 32.30 9.69 4.01
C THR A 74 33.18 8.45 4.19
N ASP A 75 34.16 8.49 5.08
CA ASP A 75 35.07 7.38 5.39
C ASP A 75 34.30 6.20 6.03
N LEU A 76 33.54 5.47 5.20
CA LEU A 76 32.74 4.34 5.63
C LEU A 76 33.69 3.16 5.89
N SER A 77 33.95 2.88 7.16
CA SER A 77 34.84 1.80 7.60
C SER A 77 34.10 0.49 7.92
N LYS A 78 32.77 0.55 8.12
CA LYS A 78 31.94 -0.62 8.42
C LYS A 78 31.28 -1.16 7.16
N LEU A 79 31.35 -2.48 7.01
CA LEU A 79 30.77 -3.18 5.85
C LEU A 79 29.27 -2.92 5.71
N ASP A 80 28.50 -2.87 6.80
CA ASP A 80 27.06 -2.63 6.74
C ASP A 80 26.72 -1.24 6.19
N ASP A 81 27.48 -0.22 6.57
CA ASP A 81 27.30 1.15 6.08
C ASP A 81 27.71 1.26 4.60
N ILE A 82 28.76 0.54 4.20
CA ILE A 82 29.17 0.41 2.79
C ILE A 82 28.07 -0.24 1.96
N LEU A 83 27.45 -1.32 2.46
CA LEU A 83 26.39 -2.03 1.76
C LEU A 83 25.16 -1.13 1.51
N LEU A 84 24.85 -0.19 2.40
CA LEU A 84 23.78 0.80 2.18
C LEU A 84 24.03 1.76 1.01
N THR A 85 25.27 1.86 0.53
CA THR A 85 25.61 2.60 -0.70
C THR A 85 25.48 1.75 -1.96
N VAL A 86 25.33 0.42 -1.82
CA VAL A 86 25.21 -0.51 -2.94
C VAL A 86 23.76 -0.52 -3.45
N PRO A 87 23.50 -0.13 -4.72
CA PRO A 87 22.15 0.09 -5.21
C PRO A 87 21.17 -1.09 -5.03
N ILE A 88 21.64 -2.30 -5.31
CA ILE A 88 20.81 -3.50 -5.19
C ILE A 88 20.50 -3.83 -3.73
N TYR A 89 21.41 -3.56 -2.80
CA TYR A 89 21.21 -3.82 -1.39
C TYR A 89 20.17 -2.88 -0.80
N SER A 90 20.23 -1.58 -1.11
CA SER A 90 19.23 -0.60 -0.65
C SER A 90 17.84 -0.91 -1.19
N ALA A 91 17.74 -1.32 -2.46
CA ALA A 91 16.49 -1.79 -3.05
C ALA A 91 15.95 -3.03 -2.32
N MET A 92 16.82 -4.00 -1.99
CA MET A 92 16.43 -5.19 -1.23
C MET A 92 15.89 -4.85 0.15
N GLN A 93 16.57 -3.99 0.91
CA GLN A 93 16.16 -3.60 2.27
C GLN A 93 14.78 -2.92 2.29
N VAL A 94 14.56 -1.98 1.36
CA VAL A 94 13.26 -1.29 1.24
C VAL A 94 12.16 -2.27 0.84
N THR A 95 12.45 -3.16 -0.11
CA THR A 95 11.47 -4.12 -0.63
C THR A 95 11.12 -5.17 0.41
N GLU A 96 12.09 -5.72 1.14
CA GLU A 96 11.88 -6.69 2.21
C GLU A 96 10.95 -6.13 3.30
N LYS A 97 11.20 -4.89 3.73
CA LYS A 97 10.36 -4.20 4.72
C LYS A 97 8.92 -4.01 4.21
N LYS A 98 8.75 -3.57 2.95
CA LYS A 98 7.42 -3.36 2.36
C LYS A 98 6.68 -4.65 2.02
N ALA A 99 7.39 -5.69 1.63
CA ALA A 99 6.82 -7.02 1.44
C ALA A 99 6.25 -7.55 2.76
N ALA A 100 6.99 -7.42 3.87
CA ALA A 100 6.54 -7.83 5.20
C ALA A 100 5.27 -7.07 5.65
N GLU A 101 5.18 -5.75 5.42
CA GLU A 101 3.96 -4.96 5.69
C GLU A 101 2.72 -5.47 4.92
N LEU A 102 2.94 -6.09 3.76
CA LEU A 102 1.89 -6.63 2.88
C LEU A 102 1.68 -8.14 3.04
N ASN A 103 2.29 -8.78 4.05
CA ASN A 103 2.30 -10.23 4.25
C ASN A 103 2.82 -11.00 3.02
N MET A 104 3.85 -10.47 2.37
CA MET A 104 4.56 -11.10 1.26
C MET A 104 5.96 -11.50 1.71
N GLU A 105 6.44 -12.65 1.26
CA GLU A 105 7.83 -13.05 1.43
C GLU A 105 8.65 -12.52 0.26
N PHE A 106 9.85 -11.99 0.54
CA PHE A 106 10.74 -11.43 -0.47
C PHE A 106 12.09 -12.16 -0.49
N LYS A 107 12.59 -12.43 -1.68
CA LYS A 107 13.89 -13.06 -1.90
C LYS A 107 14.52 -12.51 -3.19
N VAL A 108 15.85 -12.59 -3.30
CA VAL A 108 16.55 -12.26 -4.56
C VAL A 108 17.37 -13.46 -5.05
N PRO A 109 16.72 -14.52 -5.57
CA PRO A 109 17.43 -15.71 -6.02
C PRO A 109 18.44 -15.41 -7.14
N LYS A 110 19.65 -15.96 -6.99
CA LYS A 110 20.76 -15.85 -7.95
C LYS A 110 21.63 -17.10 -7.93
N VAL A 111 22.13 -17.52 -9.09
CA VAL A 111 23.20 -18.54 -9.18
C VAL A 111 24.49 -18.00 -8.55
N SER A 112 25.01 -18.70 -7.54
CA SER A 112 26.19 -18.30 -6.75
C SER A 112 26.03 -16.92 -6.08
N PRO A 113 25.12 -16.78 -5.11
CA PRO A 113 24.86 -15.51 -4.44
C PRO A 113 25.96 -15.20 -3.41
N ARG A 114 26.24 -13.92 -3.18
CA ARG A 114 27.11 -13.49 -2.07
C ARG A 114 26.49 -13.77 -0.70
N ASN A 115 25.16 -13.64 -0.61
CA ASN A 115 24.36 -13.98 0.57
C ASN A 115 23.72 -15.36 0.37
N THR A 116 24.04 -16.33 1.22
CA THR A 116 23.55 -17.71 1.12
C THR A 116 22.02 -17.82 1.25
N LYS A 117 21.33 -16.85 1.87
CA LYS A 117 19.86 -16.79 1.89
C LYS A 117 19.24 -16.67 0.49
N ASN A 118 19.99 -16.14 -0.47
CA ASN A 118 19.57 -15.97 -1.85
C ASN A 118 19.93 -17.18 -2.74
N THR A 119 20.36 -18.29 -2.13
CA THR A 119 20.65 -19.52 -2.87
C THR A 119 19.34 -20.05 -3.46
N PRO A 120 19.29 -20.27 -4.78
CA PRO A 120 18.04 -20.60 -5.41
C PRO A 120 17.66 -22.05 -5.12
N ASP A 121 16.38 -22.30 -4.87
CA ASP A 121 15.82 -23.66 -4.87
C ASP A 121 15.65 -24.18 -6.32
N ASN A 122 15.19 -25.43 -6.48
CA ASN A 122 15.00 -26.02 -7.81
C ASN A 122 13.93 -25.29 -8.65
N TYR A 123 12.93 -24.70 -8.00
CA TYR A 123 11.83 -23.97 -8.65
C TYR A 123 12.32 -22.62 -9.16
N GLU A 124 13.01 -21.87 -8.31
CA GLU A 124 13.64 -20.59 -8.62
C GLU A 124 14.69 -20.76 -9.73
N LEU A 125 15.52 -21.81 -9.67
CA LEU A 125 16.50 -22.13 -10.73
C LEU A 125 15.82 -22.28 -12.10
N ALA A 126 14.73 -23.07 -12.18
CA ALA A 126 14.00 -23.28 -13.42
C ALA A 126 13.41 -21.96 -13.98
N ILE A 127 12.91 -21.10 -13.10
CA ILE A 127 12.35 -19.80 -13.49
C ILE A 127 13.45 -18.82 -13.91
N LEU A 128 14.59 -18.78 -13.22
CA LEU A 128 15.73 -17.95 -13.61
C LEU A 128 16.24 -18.35 -15.00
N GLU A 129 16.33 -19.65 -15.30
CA GLU A 129 16.68 -20.15 -16.63
C GLU A 129 15.65 -19.72 -17.70
N LYS A 130 14.35 -19.81 -17.37
CA LYS A 130 13.27 -19.40 -18.26
C LYS A 130 13.31 -17.91 -18.57
N LEU A 131 13.38 -17.06 -17.53
CA LEU A 131 13.51 -15.61 -17.65
C LEU A 131 14.68 -15.23 -18.57
N LYS A 132 15.81 -15.91 -18.41
CA LYS A 132 17.01 -15.68 -19.24
C LYS A 132 16.83 -16.17 -20.67
N LYS A 133 16.31 -17.38 -20.88
CA LYS A 133 16.16 -18.01 -22.22
C LYS A 133 15.14 -17.28 -23.08
N GLU A 134 14.03 -16.87 -22.48
CA GLU A 134 12.91 -16.21 -23.18
C GLU A 134 13.01 -14.67 -23.15
N ASN A 135 13.99 -14.11 -22.44
CA ASN A 135 14.18 -12.66 -22.24
C ASN A 135 12.91 -11.94 -21.75
N LEU A 136 12.24 -12.56 -20.78
CA LEU A 136 11.01 -12.03 -20.18
C LEU A 136 11.34 -10.86 -19.24
N ASN A 137 10.44 -9.88 -19.14
CA ASN A 137 10.56 -8.76 -18.19
C ASN A 137 9.95 -9.07 -16.82
N GLU A 138 9.14 -10.12 -16.73
CA GLU A 138 8.55 -10.65 -15.51
C GLU A 138 8.02 -12.04 -15.79
N TYR A 139 7.83 -12.82 -14.74
CA TYR A 139 7.20 -14.13 -14.80
C TYR A 139 6.50 -14.40 -13.48
N TRP A 140 5.38 -15.10 -13.51
CA TRP A 140 4.74 -15.56 -12.29
C TRP A 140 4.14 -16.93 -12.52
N SER A 141 4.04 -17.69 -11.44
CA SER A 141 3.35 -18.97 -11.41
C SER A 141 2.87 -19.27 -10.00
N VAL A 142 1.84 -20.10 -9.90
CA VAL A 142 1.42 -20.65 -8.61
C VAL A 142 2.23 -21.92 -8.37
N ASP A 143 2.93 -21.95 -7.25
CA ASP A 143 3.58 -23.14 -6.73
C ASP A 143 2.54 -23.98 -5.99
N GLU A 144 2.20 -25.14 -6.55
CA GLU A 144 1.18 -26.04 -6.02
C GLU A 144 1.65 -26.75 -4.73
N GLU A 145 2.96 -26.91 -4.51
CA GLU A 145 3.48 -27.55 -3.30
C GLU A 145 3.36 -26.64 -2.08
N THR A 146 3.64 -25.35 -2.29
CA THR A 146 3.61 -24.34 -1.21
C THR A 146 2.31 -23.54 -1.15
N ASN A 147 1.42 -23.71 -2.13
CA ASN A 147 0.19 -22.94 -2.31
C ASN A 147 0.45 -21.41 -2.35
N LYS A 148 1.54 -21.00 -3.00
CA LYS A 148 1.94 -19.59 -3.10
C LYS A 148 1.99 -19.14 -4.55
N LEU A 149 1.55 -17.92 -4.80
CA LEU A 149 1.86 -17.22 -6.04
C LEU A 149 3.29 -16.66 -5.93
N ARG A 150 4.18 -17.11 -6.81
CA ARG A 150 5.58 -16.68 -6.86
C ARG A 150 5.76 -15.78 -8.09
N TYR A 151 5.99 -14.49 -7.84
CA TYR A 151 6.22 -13.47 -8.86
C TYR A 151 7.70 -13.14 -8.96
N PHE A 152 8.23 -13.08 -10.18
CA PHE A 152 9.64 -12.87 -10.48
C PHE A 152 9.84 -11.71 -11.44
N ARG A 153 10.82 -10.87 -11.15
CA ARG A 153 11.26 -9.80 -12.03
C ARG A 153 12.79 -9.80 -12.16
N PRO A 154 13.36 -9.98 -13.37
CA PRO A 154 14.80 -10.15 -13.55
C PRO A 154 15.58 -8.89 -13.18
N VAL A 155 16.66 -9.07 -12.42
CA VAL A 155 17.61 -8.01 -12.11
C VAL A 155 18.70 -8.01 -13.17
N LYS A 156 18.73 -6.95 -13.99
CA LYS A 156 19.77 -6.72 -15.00
C LYS A 156 20.85 -5.79 -14.47
N LEU A 157 22.11 -6.13 -14.70
CA LEU A 157 23.26 -5.36 -14.22
C LEU A 157 23.38 -4.03 -14.95
N THR A 158 23.55 -2.94 -14.20
CA THR A 158 23.92 -1.62 -14.72
C THR A 158 25.44 -1.46 -14.74
N GLN A 159 25.95 -0.32 -15.21
CA GLN A 159 27.39 -0.07 -15.27
C GLN A 159 28.02 -0.03 -13.87
N GLU A 160 27.31 0.51 -12.88
CA GLU A 160 27.73 0.63 -11.48
C GLU A 160 27.84 -0.75 -10.83
N CYS A 161 27.01 -1.70 -11.26
CA CYS A 161 27.09 -3.07 -10.78
C CYS A 161 28.44 -3.72 -11.12
N LEU A 162 29.11 -3.27 -12.19
CA LEU A 162 30.40 -3.80 -12.64
C LEU A 162 31.57 -3.41 -11.73
N LEU A 163 31.39 -2.42 -10.84
CA LEU A 163 32.38 -2.11 -9.80
C LEU A 163 32.64 -3.31 -8.89
N CYS A 164 31.61 -4.14 -8.67
CA CYS A 164 31.72 -5.35 -7.84
C CYS A 164 31.57 -6.64 -8.65
N HIS A 165 30.93 -6.62 -9.82
CA HIS A 165 30.65 -7.83 -10.61
C HIS A 165 31.39 -7.88 -11.96
N GLY A 166 32.14 -6.83 -12.31
CA GLY A 166 32.83 -6.70 -13.59
C GLY A 166 34.12 -7.50 -13.67
N ASP A 167 35.06 -7.04 -14.50
CA ASP A 167 36.32 -7.73 -14.74
C ASP A 167 37.19 -7.75 -13.46
N PRO A 168 37.61 -8.94 -12.96
CA PRO A 168 38.44 -9.06 -11.76
C PRO A 168 39.75 -8.27 -11.82
N SER A 169 40.30 -8.01 -13.01
CA SER A 169 41.52 -7.22 -13.17
C SER A 169 41.37 -5.76 -12.73
N THR A 170 40.14 -5.26 -12.66
CA THR A 170 39.84 -3.89 -12.20
C THR A 170 39.85 -3.75 -10.68
N SER A 171 39.94 -4.86 -9.94
CA SER A 171 39.93 -4.86 -8.48
C SER A 171 41.10 -4.10 -7.86
N GLU A 172 42.29 -4.16 -8.46
CA GLU A 172 43.47 -3.43 -7.96
C GLU A 172 43.23 -1.91 -8.02
N SER A 173 42.66 -1.41 -9.12
CA SER A 173 42.44 0.03 -9.32
C SER A 173 41.22 0.57 -8.57
N ILE A 174 40.19 -0.25 -8.34
CA ILE A 174 38.94 0.15 -7.69
C ILE A 174 39.00 -0.08 -6.17
N TRP A 175 39.51 -1.23 -5.74
CA TRP A 175 39.46 -1.71 -4.35
C TRP A 175 40.83 -1.94 -3.72
N GLY A 176 41.94 -1.69 -4.44
CA GLY A 176 43.29 -1.80 -3.89
C GLY A 176 43.73 -3.24 -3.58
N ASN A 177 43.15 -4.25 -4.24
CA ASN A 177 43.57 -5.64 -4.07
C ASN A 177 43.77 -6.37 -5.42
N SER A 178 44.81 -7.20 -5.50
CA SER A 178 45.19 -7.92 -6.73
C SER A 178 44.52 -9.29 -6.85
N ASN A 179 43.75 -9.70 -5.85
CA ASN A 179 43.10 -11.00 -5.80
C ASN A 179 41.77 -11.04 -6.59
N GLY A 180 41.37 -9.91 -7.20
CA GLY A 180 40.13 -9.83 -7.96
C GLY A 180 38.89 -9.84 -7.07
N LEU A 181 39.00 -9.31 -5.84
CA LEU A 181 37.92 -9.28 -4.87
C LEU A 181 37.20 -7.93 -4.89
N ASP A 182 35.90 -7.95 -4.69
CA ASP A 182 35.11 -6.74 -4.45
C ASP A 182 35.23 -6.25 -3.00
N ILE A 183 34.56 -5.14 -2.69
CA ILE A 183 34.52 -4.53 -1.36
C ILE A 183 33.96 -5.43 -0.25
N THR A 184 33.23 -6.48 -0.59
CA THR A 184 32.70 -7.48 0.36
C THR A 184 33.65 -8.66 0.57
N GLY A 185 34.78 -8.70 -0.15
CA GLY A 185 35.73 -9.81 -0.14
C GLY A 185 35.32 -10.99 -1.03
N ALA A 186 34.26 -10.85 -1.82
CA ALA A 186 33.83 -11.87 -2.77
C ALA A 186 34.56 -11.71 -4.12
N LYS A 187 34.77 -12.82 -4.83
CA LYS A 187 35.45 -12.81 -6.12
C LYS A 187 34.54 -12.19 -7.18
N MET A 188 35.05 -11.19 -7.90
CA MET A 188 34.34 -10.59 -9.03
C MET A 188 34.17 -11.64 -10.14
N GLU A 189 33.01 -11.66 -10.81
CA GLU A 189 32.67 -12.77 -11.72
C GLU A 189 32.78 -12.42 -13.22
N GLY A 190 33.19 -11.20 -13.60
CA GLY A 190 33.42 -10.84 -15.01
C GLY A 190 32.16 -10.54 -15.83
N TRP A 191 31.07 -10.11 -15.18
CA TRP A 191 29.81 -9.79 -15.84
C TRP A 191 29.88 -8.53 -16.72
N LYS A 192 28.90 -8.39 -17.60
CA LYS A 192 28.68 -7.23 -18.47
C LYS A 192 27.35 -6.56 -18.18
N ALA A 193 27.29 -5.25 -18.40
CA ALA A 193 26.06 -4.48 -18.28
C ALA A 193 24.96 -5.06 -19.20
N GLY A 194 23.72 -5.04 -18.73
CA GLY A 194 22.54 -5.59 -19.39
C GLY A 194 22.32 -7.09 -19.16
N GLN A 195 23.31 -7.83 -18.64
CA GLN A 195 23.13 -9.25 -18.32
C GLN A 195 22.23 -9.44 -17.10
N MET A 196 21.34 -10.44 -17.16
CA MET A 196 20.53 -10.87 -16.03
C MET A 196 21.39 -11.60 -15.01
N HIS A 197 21.33 -11.14 -13.76
CA HIS A 197 22.15 -11.66 -12.66
C HIS A 197 21.36 -12.47 -11.64
N GLY A 198 20.07 -12.16 -11.49
CA GLY A 198 19.12 -12.83 -10.61
C GLY A 198 17.72 -12.30 -10.89
N ALA A 199 16.80 -12.48 -9.95
CA ALA A 199 15.48 -11.88 -10.00
C ALA A 199 15.05 -11.38 -8.61
N PHE A 200 14.25 -10.33 -8.56
CA PHE A 200 13.41 -10.06 -7.40
C PHE A 200 12.28 -11.08 -7.39
N GLU A 201 12.06 -11.69 -6.24
CA GLU A 201 10.99 -12.64 -6.03
C GLU A 201 10.07 -12.19 -4.89
N LEU A 202 8.76 -12.24 -5.15
CA LEU A 202 7.72 -12.07 -4.14
C LEU A 202 6.85 -13.32 -4.11
N MET A 203 6.67 -13.87 -2.92
CA MET A 203 5.82 -15.03 -2.69
C MET A 203 4.62 -14.62 -1.83
N MET A 204 3.43 -14.90 -2.32
CA MET A 204 2.15 -14.52 -1.72
C MET A 204 1.29 -15.75 -1.50
N ASP A 205 0.67 -15.88 -0.33
CA ASP A 205 -0.23 -17.00 -0.03
C ASP A 205 -1.49 -16.94 -0.93
N MET A 206 -1.89 -18.08 -1.50
CA MET A 206 -3.12 -18.21 -2.27
C MET A 206 -4.36 -18.40 -1.39
N ALA A 207 -4.22 -18.65 -0.08
CA ALA A 207 -5.34 -18.85 0.83
C ALA A 207 -6.33 -17.67 0.85
N PRO A 208 -5.91 -16.39 0.88
CA PRO A 208 -6.83 -15.25 0.77
C PRO A 208 -7.60 -15.22 -0.55
N VAL A 209 -6.95 -15.58 -1.66
CA VAL A 209 -7.60 -15.68 -2.98
C VAL A 209 -8.63 -16.82 -2.99
N GLN A 210 -8.27 -17.97 -2.43
CA GLN A 210 -9.18 -19.12 -2.32
C GLN A 210 -10.39 -18.82 -1.44
N ALA A 211 -10.19 -18.11 -0.33
CA ALA A 211 -11.28 -17.64 0.53
C ALA A 211 -12.18 -16.65 -0.21
N ALA A 212 -11.61 -15.65 -0.91
CA ALA A 212 -12.38 -14.70 -1.71
C ALA A 212 -13.18 -15.36 -2.83
N VAL A 213 -12.58 -16.35 -3.52
CA VAL A 213 -13.26 -17.17 -4.52
C VAL A 213 -14.43 -17.92 -3.88
N PHE A 214 -14.23 -18.55 -2.72
CA PHE A 214 -15.29 -19.26 -2.00
C PHE A 214 -16.44 -18.32 -1.59
N ASP A 215 -16.14 -17.22 -0.89
CA ASP A 215 -17.14 -16.29 -0.37
C ASP A 215 -17.98 -15.66 -1.48
N LYS A 216 -17.33 -15.21 -2.56
CA LYS A 216 -18.01 -14.56 -3.70
C LYS A 216 -18.77 -15.58 -4.55
N SER A 217 -18.21 -16.78 -4.78
CA SER A 217 -18.89 -17.83 -5.56
C SER A 217 -20.11 -18.41 -4.83
N LEU A 218 -20.10 -18.45 -3.50
CA LEU A 218 -21.23 -18.95 -2.70
C LEU A 218 -22.50 -18.11 -2.94
N ILE A 219 -22.40 -16.78 -2.86
CA ILE A 219 -23.55 -15.88 -3.06
C ILE A 219 -24.12 -16.05 -4.47
N ILE A 220 -23.24 -16.08 -5.48
CA ILE A 220 -23.65 -16.21 -6.88
C ILE A 220 -24.27 -17.59 -7.14
N GLY A 221 -23.71 -18.64 -6.54
CA GLY A 221 -24.25 -20.00 -6.58
C GLY A 221 -25.66 -20.09 -6.00
N ILE A 222 -25.93 -19.44 -4.86
CA ILE A 222 -27.28 -19.38 -4.27
C ILE A 222 -28.25 -18.67 -5.23
N VAL A 223 -27.86 -17.53 -5.80
CA VAL A 223 -28.71 -16.76 -6.73
C VAL A 223 -29.02 -17.57 -8.00
N THR A 224 -28.01 -18.22 -8.61
CA THR A 224 -28.22 -19.07 -9.80
C THR A 224 -29.05 -20.31 -9.49
N LEU A 225 -28.86 -20.93 -8.33
CA LEU A 225 -29.65 -22.06 -7.89
C LEU A 225 -31.14 -21.68 -7.74
N ILE A 226 -31.44 -20.56 -7.09
CA ILE A 226 -32.81 -20.05 -6.93
C ILE A 226 -33.43 -19.77 -8.30
N ALA A 227 -32.70 -19.13 -9.20
CA ALA A 227 -33.16 -18.86 -10.57
C ALA A 227 -33.47 -20.17 -11.33
N GLY A 228 -32.58 -21.17 -11.25
CA GLY A 228 -32.78 -22.45 -11.91
C GLY A 228 -33.94 -23.27 -11.32
N ILE A 229 -34.10 -23.28 -9.99
CA ILE A 229 -35.27 -23.89 -9.32
C ILE A 229 -36.56 -23.23 -9.81
N THR A 230 -36.57 -21.90 -9.93
CA THR A 230 -37.72 -21.14 -10.41
C THR A 230 -38.07 -21.52 -11.86
N ILE A 231 -37.06 -21.67 -12.74
CA ILE A 231 -37.26 -22.13 -14.13
C ILE A 231 -37.86 -23.54 -14.16
N ILE A 232 -37.32 -24.48 -13.37
CA ILE A 232 -37.83 -25.85 -13.29
C ILE A 232 -39.27 -25.86 -12.76
N PHE A 233 -39.55 -25.07 -11.73
CA PHE A 233 -40.90 -24.95 -11.16
C PHE A 233 -41.91 -24.43 -12.19
N ILE A 234 -41.57 -23.37 -12.92
CA ILE A 234 -42.40 -22.83 -14.00
C ILE A 234 -42.60 -23.89 -15.11
N ALA A 235 -41.53 -24.61 -15.50
CA ALA A 235 -41.62 -25.67 -16.50
C ALA A 235 -42.59 -26.79 -16.09
N ILE A 236 -42.58 -27.20 -14.80
CA ILE A 236 -43.51 -28.19 -14.25
C ILE A 236 -44.95 -27.66 -14.25
N LEU A 237 -45.17 -26.41 -13.87
CA LEU A 237 -46.51 -25.80 -13.89
C LEU A 237 -47.10 -25.78 -15.30
N ILE A 238 -46.33 -25.34 -16.29
CA ILE A 238 -46.74 -25.30 -17.71
C ILE A 238 -47.00 -26.72 -18.20
N ALA A 239 -46.06 -27.65 -17.97
CA ALA A 239 -46.19 -29.04 -18.40
C ALA A 239 -47.43 -29.73 -17.81
N ASN A 240 -47.78 -29.43 -16.55
CA ASN A 240 -48.99 -29.95 -15.90
C ASN A 240 -50.28 -29.36 -16.49
N ARG A 241 -50.31 -28.04 -16.74
CA ARG A 241 -51.47 -27.39 -17.36
C ARG A 241 -51.76 -27.90 -18.77
N ILE A 242 -50.72 -28.29 -19.51
CA ILE A 242 -50.87 -28.82 -20.87
C ILE A 242 -51.13 -30.35 -20.87
N SER A 243 -50.34 -31.12 -20.13
CA SER A 243 -50.34 -32.57 -20.27
C SER A 243 -51.51 -33.27 -19.60
N LYS A 244 -52.06 -32.73 -18.49
CA LYS A 244 -53.19 -33.36 -17.78
C LYS A 244 -54.47 -33.37 -18.65
N PRO A 245 -54.93 -32.24 -19.22
CA PRO A 245 -56.12 -32.24 -20.06
C PRO A 245 -55.96 -33.06 -21.35
N LEU A 246 -54.78 -33.00 -22.00
CA LEU A 246 -54.50 -33.80 -23.21
C LEU A 246 -54.55 -35.30 -22.94
N LYS A 247 -54.09 -35.76 -21.78
CA LYS A 247 -54.20 -37.18 -21.39
C LYS A 247 -55.66 -37.57 -21.12
N GLY A 248 -56.44 -36.68 -20.51
CA GLY A 248 -57.88 -36.86 -20.32
C GLY A 248 -58.61 -37.02 -21.65
N LEU A 249 -58.34 -36.12 -22.61
CA LEU A 249 -58.86 -36.21 -23.97
C LEU A 249 -58.45 -37.52 -24.66
N ALA A 250 -57.18 -37.88 -24.63
CA ALA A 250 -56.71 -39.12 -25.27
C ALA A 250 -57.38 -40.38 -24.70
N LEU A 251 -57.58 -40.45 -23.38
CA LEU A 251 -58.30 -41.54 -22.73
C LEU A 251 -59.77 -41.57 -23.13
N ALA A 252 -60.41 -40.40 -23.15
CA ALA A 252 -61.82 -40.28 -23.54
C ALA A 252 -62.04 -40.69 -25.00
N THR A 253 -61.16 -40.25 -25.91
CA THR A 253 -61.17 -40.67 -27.31
C THR A 253 -61.05 -42.18 -27.46
N ARG A 254 -60.21 -42.82 -26.65
CA ARG A 254 -60.04 -44.28 -26.68
C ARG A 254 -61.29 -45.02 -26.21
N LYS A 255 -61.94 -44.56 -25.13
CA LYS A 255 -63.23 -45.12 -24.67
C LYS A 255 -64.31 -45.02 -25.75
N VAL A 256 -64.38 -43.89 -26.45
CA VAL A 256 -65.30 -43.68 -27.58
C VAL A 256 -64.98 -44.63 -28.73
N ALA A 257 -63.71 -44.85 -29.06
CA ALA A 257 -63.29 -45.82 -30.06
C ALA A 257 -63.64 -47.28 -29.68
N ASP A 258 -63.60 -47.60 -28.38
CA ASP A 258 -64.02 -48.90 -27.83
C ASP A 258 -65.55 -49.05 -27.71
N GLY A 259 -66.31 -48.03 -28.16
CA GLY A 259 -67.78 -48.07 -28.25
C GLY A 259 -68.52 -47.54 -27.02
N ASP A 260 -67.80 -47.02 -26.02
CA ASP A 260 -68.37 -46.31 -24.87
C ASP A 260 -68.60 -44.84 -25.23
N LEU A 261 -69.88 -44.49 -25.44
CA LEU A 261 -70.30 -43.13 -25.79
C LEU A 261 -70.80 -42.33 -24.59
N ASP A 262 -70.67 -42.85 -23.36
CA ASP A 262 -71.00 -42.13 -22.13
C ASP A 262 -69.80 -41.47 -21.47
N VAL A 263 -69.00 -40.82 -22.31
CA VAL A 263 -67.75 -40.18 -21.91
C VAL A 263 -67.87 -38.68 -22.09
N ASN A 264 -67.55 -37.94 -21.04
CA ASN A 264 -67.52 -36.48 -21.05
C ASN A 264 -66.15 -36.00 -20.53
N VAL A 265 -65.50 -35.10 -21.27
CA VAL A 265 -64.25 -34.47 -20.84
C VAL A 265 -64.56 -33.13 -20.19
N GLU A 266 -64.14 -32.96 -18.94
CA GLU A 266 -64.30 -31.70 -18.23
C GLU A 266 -63.48 -30.57 -18.88
N VAL A 267 -64.11 -29.41 -19.10
CA VAL A 267 -63.47 -28.26 -19.74
C VAL A 267 -62.86 -27.36 -18.67
N THR A 268 -61.57 -27.56 -18.39
CA THR A 268 -60.85 -26.83 -17.32
C THR A 268 -60.04 -25.63 -17.79
N SER A 269 -60.00 -25.36 -19.10
CA SER A 269 -59.25 -24.23 -19.68
C SER A 269 -60.08 -23.49 -20.73
N SER A 270 -59.71 -22.24 -20.98
CA SER A 270 -60.32 -21.36 -22.00
C SER A 270 -59.45 -21.20 -23.25
N ASP A 271 -58.30 -21.88 -23.28
CA ASP A 271 -57.34 -21.91 -24.39
C ASP A 271 -57.71 -22.95 -25.47
N GLU A 272 -56.79 -23.24 -26.39
CA GLU A 272 -56.94 -24.21 -27.48
C GLU A 272 -57.29 -25.62 -26.96
N ILE A 273 -56.79 -26.00 -25.78
CA ILE A 273 -57.10 -27.29 -25.15
C ILE A 273 -58.54 -27.30 -24.64
N GLY A 274 -59.01 -26.16 -24.12
CA GLY A 274 -60.43 -25.96 -23.77
C GLY A 274 -61.36 -26.08 -24.98
N ILE A 275 -60.99 -25.45 -26.10
CA ILE A 275 -61.73 -25.54 -27.37
C ILE A 275 -61.78 -26.99 -27.87
N LEU A 276 -60.64 -27.68 -27.86
CA LEU A 276 -60.55 -29.08 -28.27
C LEU A 276 -61.43 -30.00 -27.39
N SER A 277 -61.47 -29.72 -26.08
CA SER A 277 -62.32 -30.46 -25.13
C SER A 277 -63.81 -30.27 -25.41
N LYS A 278 -64.24 -29.04 -25.71
CA LYS A 278 -65.61 -28.74 -26.12
C LYS A 278 -65.98 -29.45 -27.43
N GLY A 279 -65.12 -29.35 -28.44
CA GLY A 279 -65.34 -30.00 -29.74
C GLY A 279 -65.41 -31.53 -29.63
N PHE A 280 -64.58 -32.13 -28.77
CA PHE A 280 -64.64 -33.55 -28.48
C PHE A 280 -65.99 -33.96 -27.88
N ASN A 281 -66.49 -33.25 -26.86
CA ASN A 281 -67.77 -33.54 -26.23
C ASN A 281 -68.95 -33.43 -27.24
N GLU A 282 -68.91 -32.44 -28.13
CA GLU A 282 -69.93 -32.27 -29.19
C GLU A 282 -69.91 -33.45 -30.18
N MET A 283 -68.72 -33.91 -30.58
CA MET A 283 -68.57 -35.09 -31.44
C MET A 283 -69.16 -36.35 -30.79
N VAL A 284 -68.87 -36.61 -29.52
CA VAL A 284 -69.42 -37.78 -28.79
C VAL A 284 -70.94 -37.69 -28.68
N SER A 285 -71.48 -36.49 -28.43
CA SER A 285 -72.92 -36.25 -28.42
C SER A 285 -73.56 -36.57 -29.78
N LYS A 286 -72.96 -36.11 -30.89
CA LYS A 286 -73.44 -36.42 -32.24
C LYS A 286 -73.37 -37.92 -32.54
N ILE A 287 -72.28 -38.60 -32.20
CA ILE A 287 -72.17 -40.06 -32.39
C ILE A 287 -73.22 -40.82 -31.56
N ARG A 288 -73.52 -40.35 -30.34
CA ARG A 288 -74.58 -40.90 -29.49
C ARG A 288 -75.96 -40.75 -30.15
N VAL A 289 -76.27 -39.56 -30.66
CA VAL A 289 -77.51 -39.28 -31.40
C VAL A 289 -77.58 -40.13 -32.68
N THR A 290 -76.50 -40.23 -33.44
CA THR A 290 -76.44 -41.06 -34.67
C THR A 290 -76.57 -42.55 -34.36
N ARG A 291 -75.99 -43.06 -33.27
CA ARG A 291 -76.16 -44.45 -32.84
C ARG A 291 -77.57 -44.74 -32.34
N GLN A 292 -78.21 -43.75 -31.70
CA GLN A 292 -79.60 -43.83 -31.27
C GLN A 292 -80.56 -43.76 -32.46
N SER A 293 -80.23 -42.96 -33.48
CA SER A 293 -80.95 -42.90 -34.77
C SER A 293 -80.67 -44.10 -35.68
N LEU A 294 -79.65 -44.93 -35.41
CA LEU A 294 -79.42 -46.21 -36.11
C LEU A 294 -80.27 -47.37 -35.58
N LYS A 295 -80.99 -47.22 -34.46
CA LYS A 295 -81.97 -48.21 -33.96
C LYS A 295 -83.41 -47.95 -34.43
N GLN A 296 -83.67 -46.78 -35.00
CA GLN A 296 -84.95 -46.44 -35.62
C GLN A 296 -84.68 -45.74 -36.94
N GLU A 297 -84.44 -46.51 -38.00
CA GLU A 297 -85.04 -46.23 -39.32
C GLU A 297 -84.66 -47.30 -40.34
N LYS A 298 -85.58 -48.23 -40.59
CA LYS A 298 -85.82 -48.76 -41.93
C LYS A 298 -87.31 -48.69 -42.20
N ALA A 299 -87.65 -47.97 -43.28
CA ALA A 299 -88.93 -47.87 -43.97
C ALA A 299 -89.95 -46.82 -43.45
N SER A 300 -89.95 -45.62 -44.05
CA SER A 300 -90.92 -45.28 -45.12
C SER A 300 -90.54 -43.94 -45.79
N VAL A 301 -90.05 -43.96 -47.03
CA VAL A 301 -90.83 -43.77 -48.28
C VAL A 301 -91.01 -42.28 -48.64
N GLU A 302 -90.12 -41.83 -49.53
CA GLU A 302 -90.41 -41.23 -50.85
C GLU A 302 -91.65 -40.34 -51.02
N LYS A 303 -91.96 -39.49 -50.04
CA LYS A 303 -92.89 -38.36 -50.25
C LYS A 303 -92.43 -37.08 -49.53
N LYS A 304 -91.19 -36.65 -49.79
CA LYS A 304 -90.63 -35.35 -49.32
C LYS A 304 -89.78 -34.60 -50.37
N VAL A 305 -89.97 -34.87 -51.67
CA VAL A 305 -89.12 -34.27 -52.72
C VAL A 305 -89.59 -32.88 -53.17
N GLU A 306 -90.78 -32.40 -52.81
CA GLU A 306 -91.20 -31.02 -53.17
C GLU A 306 -91.15 -30.02 -52.00
N GLU A 307 -91.41 -30.42 -50.75
CA GLU A 307 -91.17 -29.56 -49.57
C GLU A 307 -89.68 -29.47 -49.21
N GLY A 308 -88.93 -30.58 -49.30
CA GLY A 308 -87.50 -30.61 -49.00
C GLY A 308 -86.65 -29.82 -50.00
N VAL A 309 -87.08 -29.70 -51.26
CA VAL A 309 -86.40 -28.85 -52.26
C VAL A 309 -86.65 -27.36 -51.97
N ARG A 310 -87.83 -27.00 -51.44
CA ARG A 310 -88.12 -25.61 -51.05
C ARG A 310 -87.36 -25.21 -49.78
N GLU A 311 -87.37 -26.05 -48.74
CA GLU A 311 -86.59 -25.83 -47.51
C GLU A 311 -85.06 -25.84 -47.77
N ALA A 312 -84.57 -26.75 -48.62
CA ALA A 312 -83.15 -26.78 -49.01
C ALA A 312 -82.75 -25.56 -49.86
N LYS A 313 -83.66 -25.02 -50.69
CA LYS A 313 -83.42 -23.80 -51.47
C LYS A 313 -83.42 -22.55 -50.58
N GLU A 314 -84.36 -22.44 -49.64
CA GLU A 314 -84.41 -21.35 -48.65
C GLU A 314 -83.18 -21.37 -47.73
N GLN A 315 -82.74 -22.56 -47.27
CA GLN A 315 -81.49 -22.70 -46.51
C GLN A 315 -80.25 -22.36 -47.35
N LYS A 316 -80.20 -22.78 -48.63
CA LYS A 316 -79.09 -22.45 -49.53
C LYS A 316 -78.98 -20.94 -49.74
N GLU A 317 -80.09 -20.26 -50.02
CA GLU A 317 -80.12 -18.81 -50.21
C GLU A 317 -79.72 -18.06 -48.92
N TYR A 318 -80.15 -18.55 -47.76
CA TYR A 318 -79.71 -18.03 -46.45
C TYR A 318 -78.19 -18.17 -46.27
N LEU A 319 -77.63 -19.36 -46.52
CA LEU A 319 -76.20 -19.61 -46.40
C LEU A 319 -75.38 -18.77 -47.39
N GLU A 320 -75.80 -18.67 -48.65
CA GLU A 320 -75.11 -17.86 -49.66
C GLU A 320 -75.08 -16.38 -49.25
N LYS A 321 -76.20 -15.84 -48.73
CA LYS A 321 -76.26 -14.46 -48.23
C LYS A 321 -75.36 -14.24 -47.02
N SER A 322 -75.38 -15.14 -46.05
CA SER A 322 -74.56 -15.04 -44.85
C SER A 322 -73.07 -15.22 -45.11
N VAL A 323 -72.70 -16.08 -46.06
CA VAL A 323 -71.31 -16.24 -46.52
C VAL A 323 -70.85 -15.00 -47.28
N ALA A 324 -71.69 -14.40 -48.12
CA ALA A 324 -71.35 -13.14 -48.78
C ALA A 324 -71.10 -12.00 -47.77
N GLN A 325 -71.89 -11.93 -46.70
CA GLN A 325 -71.68 -10.94 -45.63
C GLN A 325 -70.35 -11.14 -44.90
N ILE A 326 -70.01 -12.37 -44.49
CA ILE A 326 -68.74 -12.61 -43.80
C ILE A 326 -67.55 -12.35 -44.70
N LEU A 327 -67.61 -12.72 -45.98
CA LEU A 327 -66.53 -12.44 -46.94
C LEU A 327 -66.32 -10.93 -47.12
N THR A 328 -67.40 -10.15 -47.13
CA THR A 328 -67.33 -8.68 -47.23
C THR A 328 -66.64 -8.06 -46.01
N GLU A 329 -67.05 -8.45 -44.80
CA GLU A 329 -66.43 -7.93 -43.57
C GLU A 329 -65.01 -8.48 -43.37
N MET A 330 -64.74 -9.71 -43.81
CA MET A 330 -63.40 -10.30 -43.80
C MET A 330 -62.46 -9.59 -44.76
N ASP A 331 -62.92 -9.17 -45.94
CA ASP A 331 -62.15 -8.36 -46.88
C ASP A 331 -61.78 -7.00 -46.25
N LYS A 332 -62.73 -6.34 -45.58
CA LYS A 332 -62.46 -5.11 -44.81
C LYS A 332 -61.40 -5.34 -43.71
N LEU A 333 -61.57 -6.39 -42.91
CA LEU A 333 -60.61 -6.75 -41.87
C LEU A 333 -59.21 -7.02 -42.45
N SER A 334 -59.13 -7.72 -43.60
CA SER A 334 -57.87 -8.01 -44.29
C SER A 334 -57.16 -6.76 -44.82
N LYS A 335 -57.94 -5.72 -45.15
CA LYS A 335 -57.43 -4.40 -45.56
C LYS A 335 -57.07 -3.51 -44.36
N GLY A 336 -57.18 -4.02 -43.14
CA GLY A 336 -56.82 -3.31 -41.90
C GLY A 336 -57.96 -2.52 -41.27
N ASP A 337 -59.20 -2.65 -41.75
CA ASP A 337 -60.36 -2.06 -41.09
C ASP A 337 -60.80 -2.94 -39.92
N LEU A 338 -60.27 -2.62 -38.72
CA LEU A 338 -60.60 -3.30 -37.46
C LEU A 338 -61.92 -2.82 -36.83
N THR A 339 -62.69 -2.00 -37.55
CA THR A 339 -64.06 -1.63 -37.18
C THR A 339 -65.10 -2.54 -37.81
N ALA A 340 -64.70 -3.37 -38.78
CA ALA A 340 -65.52 -4.39 -39.42
C ALA A 340 -66.20 -5.29 -38.38
N ALA A 341 -67.52 -5.39 -38.49
CA ALA A 341 -68.38 -6.11 -37.55
C ALA A 341 -69.61 -6.67 -38.27
N LEU A 342 -69.99 -7.88 -37.88
CA LEU A 342 -71.16 -8.57 -38.39
C LEU A 342 -72.31 -8.47 -37.40
N ASP A 343 -73.51 -8.21 -37.92
CA ASP A 343 -74.74 -8.15 -37.12
C ASP A 343 -75.27 -9.55 -36.83
N VAL A 344 -75.45 -9.87 -35.54
CA VAL A 344 -75.76 -11.22 -35.08
C VAL A 344 -77.26 -11.35 -34.86
N ASN A 345 -77.98 -11.59 -35.95
CA ASN A 345 -79.45 -11.68 -35.94
C ASN A 345 -80.00 -13.12 -35.81
N THR A 346 -79.13 -14.13 -35.73
CA THR A 346 -79.50 -15.55 -35.63
C THR A 346 -78.72 -16.25 -34.52
N SER A 347 -79.31 -17.31 -33.95
CA SER A 347 -78.71 -18.14 -32.89
C SER A 347 -78.13 -19.46 -33.41
N ASP A 348 -78.03 -19.61 -34.72
CA ASP A 348 -77.57 -20.81 -35.40
C ASP A 348 -76.04 -20.82 -35.63
N ALA A 349 -75.56 -21.77 -36.44
CA ALA A 349 -74.13 -21.91 -36.74
C ALA A 349 -73.53 -20.65 -37.39
N ILE A 350 -74.29 -19.94 -38.24
CA ILE A 350 -73.89 -18.67 -38.85
C ILE A 350 -73.79 -17.58 -37.80
N GLY A 351 -74.78 -17.47 -36.92
CA GLY A 351 -74.74 -16.51 -35.80
C GLY A 351 -73.52 -16.70 -34.91
N ASN A 352 -73.12 -17.95 -34.63
CA ASN A 352 -71.91 -18.26 -33.89
C ASN A 352 -70.62 -17.91 -34.66
N LEU A 353 -70.61 -18.09 -35.99
CA LEU A 353 -69.51 -17.68 -36.86
C LEU A 353 -69.33 -16.15 -36.85
N PHE A 354 -70.41 -15.38 -36.92
CA PHE A 354 -70.39 -13.92 -36.84
C PHE A 354 -69.88 -13.44 -35.46
N LYS A 355 -70.33 -14.08 -34.36
CA LYS A 355 -69.77 -13.83 -33.02
C LYS A 355 -68.27 -14.13 -32.94
N GLY A 356 -67.82 -15.21 -33.58
CA GLY A 356 -66.41 -15.59 -33.66
C GLY A 356 -65.57 -14.55 -34.41
N PHE A 357 -66.05 -14.11 -35.58
CA PHE A 357 -65.43 -13.04 -36.36
C PHE A 357 -65.31 -11.74 -35.57
N ASN A 358 -66.39 -11.28 -34.93
CA ASN A 358 -66.39 -10.06 -34.12
C ASN A 358 -65.41 -10.15 -32.94
N ARG A 359 -65.29 -11.31 -32.30
CA ARG A 359 -64.31 -11.54 -31.22
C ARG A 359 -62.87 -11.46 -31.73
N THR A 360 -62.58 -12.06 -32.88
CA THR A 360 -61.26 -12.00 -33.50
C THR A 360 -60.89 -10.56 -33.90
N SER A 361 -61.80 -9.85 -34.57
CA SER A 361 -61.64 -8.43 -34.91
C SER A 361 -61.36 -7.58 -33.66
N GLY A 362 -62.14 -7.79 -32.58
CA GLY A 362 -61.93 -7.11 -31.30
C GLY A 362 -60.57 -7.40 -30.64
N ASN A 363 -60.10 -8.65 -30.67
CA ASN A 363 -58.80 -9.04 -30.13
C ASN A 363 -57.64 -8.42 -30.92
N ILE A 364 -57.74 -8.39 -32.25
CA ILE A 364 -56.73 -7.75 -33.11
C ILE A 364 -56.71 -6.24 -32.85
N ARG A 365 -57.88 -5.60 -32.75
CA ARG A 365 -57.97 -4.17 -32.40
C ARG A 365 -57.29 -3.87 -31.07
N LYS A 366 -57.57 -4.68 -30.04
CA LYS A 366 -56.94 -4.53 -28.72
C LYS A 366 -55.42 -4.66 -28.79
N MET A 367 -54.91 -5.66 -29.51
CA MET A 367 -53.48 -5.87 -29.70
C MET A 367 -52.82 -4.68 -30.41
N VAL A 368 -53.45 -4.14 -31.46
CA VAL A 368 -52.93 -2.96 -32.17
C VAL A 368 -52.89 -1.74 -31.26
N THR A 369 -53.92 -1.54 -30.41
CA THR A 369 -53.92 -0.45 -29.41
C THR A 369 -52.80 -0.64 -28.38
N GLU A 370 -52.63 -1.83 -27.83
CA GLU A 370 -51.54 -2.15 -26.88
C GLU A 370 -50.15 -1.94 -27.53
N ILE A 371 -49.99 -2.28 -28.82
CA ILE A 371 -48.76 -2.03 -29.59
C ILE A 371 -48.51 -0.52 -29.77
N GLN A 372 -49.54 0.26 -30.10
CA GLN A 372 -49.39 1.72 -30.24
C GLN A 372 -48.98 2.38 -28.91
N GLU A 373 -49.54 1.93 -27.80
CA GLU A 373 -49.18 2.42 -26.46
C GLU A 373 -47.73 2.05 -26.10
N ALA A 374 -47.31 0.82 -26.41
CA ALA A 374 -45.92 0.38 -26.23
C ALA A 374 -44.93 1.20 -27.08
N ILE A 375 -45.28 1.50 -28.34
CA ILE A 375 -44.47 2.35 -29.23
C ILE A 375 -44.33 3.76 -28.64
N ASN A 376 -45.43 4.38 -28.21
CA ASN A 376 -45.39 5.72 -27.62
C ASN A 376 -44.54 5.77 -26.35
N THR A 377 -44.66 4.75 -25.50
CA THR A 377 -43.82 4.62 -24.29
C THR A 377 -42.35 4.47 -24.67
N THR A 378 -42.03 3.65 -25.68
CA THR A 378 -40.67 3.45 -26.17
C THR A 378 -40.06 4.74 -26.71
N VAL A 379 -40.84 5.54 -27.45
CA VAL A 379 -40.41 6.86 -27.94
C VAL A 379 -40.10 7.81 -26.77
N SER A 380 -40.98 7.86 -25.76
CA SER A 380 -40.77 8.68 -24.56
C SER A 380 -39.49 8.30 -23.81
N VAL A 381 -39.28 7.01 -23.56
CA VAL A 381 -38.08 6.51 -22.88
C VAL A 381 -36.82 6.81 -23.69
N SER A 382 -36.89 6.68 -25.01
CA SER A 382 -35.76 7.01 -25.90
C SER A 382 -35.39 8.49 -25.84
N MET A 383 -36.37 9.39 -25.75
CA MET A 383 -36.14 10.83 -25.57
C MET A 383 -35.50 11.15 -24.22
N GLN A 384 -35.99 10.56 -23.12
CA GLN A 384 -35.37 10.72 -21.80
C GLN A 384 -33.94 10.17 -21.78
N MET A 385 -33.70 9.04 -22.43
CA MET A 385 -32.38 8.45 -22.55
C MET A 385 -31.43 9.36 -23.33
N ALA A 386 -31.88 9.97 -24.43
CA ALA A 386 -31.08 10.94 -25.18
C ALA A 386 -30.67 12.14 -24.32
N SER A 387 -31.61 12.69 -23.54
CA SER A 387 -31.31 13.77 -22.59
C SER A 387 -30.32 13.33 -21.50
N GLY A 388 -30.45 12.11 -20.97
CA GLY A 388 -29.51 11.57 -19.99
C GLY A 388 -28.10 11.32 -20.56
N ILE A 389 -28.01 10.98 -21.85
CA ILE A 389 -26.72 10.87 -22.55
C ILE A 389 -26.06 12.24 -22.71
N GLU A 390 -26.81 13.30 -22.99
CA GLU A 390 -26.28 14.67 -23.07
C GLU A 390 -25.74 15.15 -21.71
N GLU A 391 -26.49 14.91 -20.63
CA GLU A 391 -26.04 15.22 -19.27
C GLU A 391 -24.79 14.42 -18.88
N MET A 392 -24.74 13.14 -19.25
CA MET A 392 -23.58 12.29 -19.02
C MET A 392 -22.36 12.75 -19.82
N ALA A 393 -22.55 13.20 -21.07
CA ALA A 393 -21.48 13.75 -21.88
C ALA A 393 -20.91 15.04 -21.28
N ALA A 394 -21.77 15.94 -20.82
CA ALA A 394 -21.35 17.15 -20.11
C ALA A 394 -20.61 16.83 -18.81
N GLY A 395 -21.11 15.87 -18.02
CA GLY A 395 -20.43 15.42 -16.80
C GLY A 395 -19.08 14.78 -17.07
N ALA A 396 -18.94 14.02 -18.16
CA ALA A 396 -17.66 13.44 -18.57
C ALA A 396 -16.66 14.51 -19.01
N GLU A 397 -17.10 15.57 -19.69
CA GLU A 397 -16.26 16.71 -20.06
C GLU A 397 -15.78 17.46 -18.81
N GLU A 398 -16.67 17.71 -17.85
CA GLU A 398 -16.29 18.34 -16.59
C GLU A 398 -15.32 17.49 -15.77
N GLN A 399 -15.54 16.18 -15.70
CA GLN A 399 -14.60 15.25 -15.06
C GLN A 399 -13.23 15.23 -15.76
N SER A 400 -13.19 15.35 -17.09
CA SER A 400 -11.95 15.48 -17.84
C SER A 400 -11.18 16.75 -17.46
N ASN A 401 -11.88 17.88 -17.36
CA ASN A 401 -11.28 19.14 -16.93
C ASN A 401 -10.74 19.06 -15.50
N GLN A 402 -11.52 18.50 -14.57
CA GLN A 402 -11.05 18.28 -13.18
C GLN A 402 -9.82 17.36 -13.12
N THR A 403 -9.76 16.34 -13.98
CA THR A 403 -8.59 15.45 -14.06
C THR A 403 -7.34 16.21 -14.52
N SER A 404 -7.49 17.16 -15.45
CA SER A 404 -6.40 18.05 -15.89
C SER A 404 -5.92 18.96 -14.76
N ASP A 405 -6.83 19.51 -13.96
CA ASP A 405 -6.48 20.33 -12.80
C ASP A 405 -5.73 19.52 -11.75
N ILE A 406 -6.20 18.30 -11.45
CA ILE A 406 -5.51 17.37 -10.54
C ILE A 406 -4.09 17.07 -11.05
N ALA A 407 -3.92 16.81 -12.36
CA ALA A 407 -2.61 16.56 -12.94
C ALA A 407 -1.66 17.77 -12.77
N THR A 408 -2.20 18.99 -12.89
CA THR A 408 -1.45 20.23 -12.66
C THR A 408 -1.03 20.37 -11.20
N SER A 409 -1.94 20.11 -10.25
CA SER A 409 -1.61 20.10 -8.82
C SER A 409 -0.57 19.05 -8.45
N ILE A 410 -0.58 17.88 -9.11
CA ILE A 410 0.44 16.84 -8.93
C ILE A 410 1.82 17.33 -9.42
N ASP A 411 1.88 18.06 -10.54
CA ASP A 411 3.13 18.67 -11.02
C ASP A 411 3.69 19.71 -10.03
N GLU A 412 2.83 20.58 -9.48
CA GLU A 412 3.22 21.51 -8.42
C GLU A 412 3.71 20.79 -7.16
N MET A 413 2.98 19.76 -6.71
CA MET A 413 3.36 18.97 -5.54
C MET A 413 4.71 18.28 -5.74
N THR A 414 4.98 17.79 -6.95
CA THR A 414 6.28 17.19 -7.31
C THR A 414 7.41 18.21 -7.20
N LYS A 415 7.19 19.45 -7.65
CA LYS A 415 8.17 20.55 -7.48
C LYS A 415 8.40 20.87 -6.01
N THR A 416 7.34 20.95 -5.19
CA THR A 416 7.47 21.20 -3.74
C THR A 416 8.22 20.07 -3.03
N VAL A 417 7.99 18.81 -3.41
CA VAL A 417 8.74 17.67 -2.85
C VAL A 417 10.22 17.75 -3.22
N ALA A 418 10.53 18.11 -4.47
CA ALA A 418 11.92 18.29 -4.92
C ALA A 418 12.61 19.45 -4.17
N GLU A 419 11.92 20.56 -3.96
CA GLU A 419 12.43 21.71 -3.20
C GLU A 419 12.62 21.36 -1.73
N THR A 420 11.66 20.68 -1.11
CA THR A 420 11.75 20.21 0.28
C THR A 420 12.93 19.28 0.46
N THR A 421 13.12 18.33 -0.46
CA THR A 421 14.27 17.41 -0.45
C THR A 421 15.59 18.18 -0.49
N ARG A 422 15.69 19.18 -1.37
CA ARG A 422 16.88 20.03 -1.49
C ARG A 422 17.15 20.81 -0.20
N ASN A 423 16.10 21.36 0.42
CA ASN A 423 16.20 22.08 1.69
C ASN A 423 16.64 21.15 2.83
N THR A 424 16.11 19.93 2.88
CA THR A 424 16.52 18.92 3.86
C THR A 424 17.98 18.52 3.69
N THR A 425 18.45 18.30 2.45
CA THR A 425 19.88 18.03 2.19
C THR A 425 20.77 19.19 2.63
N SER A 426 20.39 20.44 2.34
CA SER A 426 21.15 21.62 2.76
C SER A 426 21.17 21.80 4.29
N ALA A 427 20.06 21.49 4.96
CA ALA A 427 19.98 21.49 6.42
C ALA A 427 20.89 20.42 7.04
N ALA A 428 20.90 19.21 6.47
CA ALA A 428 21.78 18.12 6.91
C ALA A 428 23.27 18.49 6.72
N GLU A 429 23.63 19.09 5.59
CA GLU A 429 24.99 19.58 5.34
C GLU A 429 25.39 20.67 6.34
N SER A 430 24.48 21.60 6.66
CA SER A 430 24.71 22.65 7.65
C SER A 430 24.87 22.08 9.07
N ALA A 431 24.08 21.06 9.43
CA ALA A 431 24.20 20.36 10.71
C ALA A 431 25.55 19.64 10.82
N LYS A 432 25.97 18.94 9.76
CA LYS A 432 27.29 18.29 9.68
C LYS A 432 28.44 19.29 9.84
N ASN A 433 28.39 20.42 9.12
CA ASN A 433 29.39 21.48 9.25
C ASN A 433 29.42 22.08 10.66
N SER A 434 28.26 22.26 11.29
CA SER A 434 28.16 22.71 12.68
C SER A 434 28.78 21.70 13.66
N GLY A 435 28.61 20.40 13.41
CA GLY A 435 29.26 19.33 14.16
C GLY A 435 30.79 19.38 14.06
N LEU A 436 31.33 19.59 12.85
CA LEU A 436 32.78 19.75 12.64
C LEU A 436 33.35 20.97 13.36
N LEU A 437 32.67 22.11 13.29
CA LEU A 437 33.07 23.33 14.01
C LEU A 437 33.02 23.14 15.53
N ALA A 438 32.02 22.41 16.03
CA ALA A 438 31.93 22.06 17.44
C ALA A 438 33.08 21.13 17.86
N GLU A 439 33.47 20.16 17.02
CA GLU A 439 34.62 19.30 17.27
C GLU A 439 35.94 20.10 17.35
N GLU A 440 36.16 21.04 16.42
CA GLU A 440 37.30 21.95 16.46
C GLU A 440 37.27 22.82 17.74
N GLY A 441 36.10 23.37 18.09
CA GLY A 441 35.90 24.13 19.32
C GLY A 441 36.19 23.31 20.59
N SER A 442 35.82 22.02 20.59
CA SER A 442 36.12 21.11 21.69
C SER A 442 37.62 20.92 21.89
N ASP A 443 38.40 20.87 20.81
CA ASP A 443 39.86 20.76 20.90
C ASP A 443 40.50 22.03 21.47
N VAL A 444 39.99 23.21 21.08
CA VAL A 444 40.44 24.49 21.63
C VAL A 444 40.17 24.57 23.14
N VAL A 445 38.97 24.18 23.60
CA VAL A 445 38.64 24.16 25.03
C VAL A 445 39.53 23.16 25.78
N LYS A 446 39.80 21.98 25.21
CA LYS A 446 40.72 21.00 25.80
C LYS A 446 42.12 21.57 25.97
N LYS A 447 42.63 22.31 24.99
CA LYS A 447 43.92 23.03 25.10
C LYS A 447 43.88 24.10 26.19
N ALA A 448 42.75 24.80 26.35
CA ALA A 448 42.58 25.79 27.42
C ALA A 448 42.63 25.16 28.81
N VAL A 449 42.00 24.00 29.03
CA VAL A 449 42.09 23.25 30.30
C VAL A 449 43.54 22.88 30.62
N VAL A 450 44.28 22.35 29.63
CA VAL A 450 45.71 22.03 29.80
C VAL A 450 46.55 23.28 30.12
N ALA A 451 46.23 24.43 29.52
CA ALA A 451 46.89 25.68 29.84
C ALA A 451 46.60 26.15 31.27
N MET A 452 45.37 25.97 31.77
CA MET A 452 45.00 26.28 33.16
C MET A 452 45.73 25.40 34.16
N ASP A 453 45.87 24.10 33.89
CA ASP A 453 46.68 23.19 34.73
C ASP A 453 48.14 23.65 34.84
N LYS A 454 48.71 24.14 33.71
CA LYS A 454 50.06 24.69 33.68
C LYS A 454 50.16 25.99 34.48
N ILE A 455 49.16 26.88 34.39
CA ILE A 455 49.11 28.11 35.19
C ILE A 455 49.01 27.77 36.68
N ALA A 456 48.14 26.84 37.07
CA ALA A 456 48.00 26.39 38.46
C ALA A 456 49.35 25.89 39.02
N THR A 457 50.08 25.10 38.22
CA THR A 457 51.42 24.63 38.59
C THR A 457 52.40 25.79 38.81
N ILE A 458 52.47 26.75 37.89
CA ILE A 458 53.35 27.92 37.99
C ILE A 458 53.01 28.80 39.20
N VAL A 459 51.72 29.00 39.47
CA VAL A 459 51.22 29.77 40.61
C VAL A 459 51.57 29.07 41.93
N SER A 460 51.43 27.75 41.99
CA SER A 460 51.84 26.94 43.15
C SER A 460 53.35 27.00 43.40
N GLU A 461 54.17 26.91 42.36
CA GLU A 461 55.63 27.05 42.49
C GLU A 461 56.03 28.47 42.94
N ALA A 462 55.31 29.49 42.47
CA ALA A 462 55.53 30.87 42.90
C ALA A 462 55.18 31.06 44.39
N ALA A 463 54.06 30.50 44.86
CA ALA A 463 53.71 30.47 46.28
C ALA A 463 54.84 29.87 47.12
N GLU A 464 55.38 28.72 46.72
CA GLU A 464 56.46 28.04 47.44
C GLU A 464 57.72 28.93 47.56
N LYS A 465 58.14 29.56 46.46
CA LYS A 465 59.31 30.46 46.46
C LYS A 465 59.10 31.70 47.32
N VAL A 466 57.91 32.28 47.30
CA VAL A 466 57.57 33.46 48.11
C VAL A 466 57.49 33.08 49.59
N MET A 467 56.91 31.93 49.95
CA MET A 467 56.97 31.41 51.32
C MET A 467 58.42 31.18 51.78
N GLY A 468 59.28 30.67 50.88
CA GLY A 468 60.72 30.57 51.13
C GLY A 468 61.39 31.92 51.42
N LEU A 469 61.00 32.98 50.70
CA LEU A 469 61.47 34.35 50.96
C LEU A 469 61.00 34.88 52.32
N GLY A 470 59.76 34.59 52.70
CA GLY A 470 59.23 34.92 54.03
C GLY A 470 60.06 34.28 55.13
N ASN A 471 60.29 32.97 55.04
CA ASN A 471 61.12 32.23 56.00
C ASN A 471 62.57 32.75 56.08
N ASN A 472 63.15 33.19 54.95
CA ASN A 472 64.48 33.80 54.95
C ASN A 472 64.48 35.19 55.59
N SER A 473 63.42 35.97 55.38
CA SER A 473 63.25 37.29 56.01
C SER A 473 63.11 37.15 57.54
N ASP A 474 62.40 36.12 58.02
CA ASP A 474 62.31 35.79 59.45
C ASP A 474 63.69 35.53 60.06
N LYS A 475 64.51 34.71 59.39
CA LYS A 475 65.89 34.43 59.81
C LYS A 475 66.77 35.69 59.80
N ILE A 476 66.61 36.57 58.81
CA ILE A 476 67.35 37.84 58.78
C ILE A 476 66.90 38.73 59.94
N GLY A 477 65.60 38.76 60.26
CA GLY A 477 65.07 39.46 61.43
C GLY A 477 65.73 39.00 62.73
N GLU A 478 65.86 37.70 62.94
CA GLU A 478 66.59 37.12 64.10
C GLU A 478 68.05 37.56 64.14
N ILE A 479 68.76 37.55 63.01
CA ILE A 479 70.16 37.99 62.92
C ILE A 479 70.28 39.48 63.26
N ILE A 480 69.39 40.32 62.74
CA ILE A 480 69.40 41.76 63.00
C ILE A 480 69.16 42.05 64.48
N GLN A 481 68.28 41.29 65.13
CA GLN A 481 68.08 41.38 66.58
C GLN A 481 69.39 41.08 67.34
N VAL A 482 70.10 40.00 66.98
CA VAL A 482 71.41 39.67 67.58
C VAL A 482 72.45 40.77 67.33
N ILE A 483 72.51 41.34 66.12
CA ILE A 483 73.45 42.44 65.83
C ILE A 483 73.10 43.68 66.65
N ASN A 484 71.82 43.99 66.82
CA ASN A 484 71.39 45.10 67.67
C ASN A 484 71.80 44.88 69.14
N GLU A 485 71.62 43.66 69.66
CA GLU A 485 72.08 43.28 71.00
C GLU A 485 73.61 43.41 71.15
N ILE A 486 74.38 43.01 70.13
CA ILE A 486 75.85 43.19 70.10
C ILE A 486 76.23 44.67 70.06
N ALA A 487 75.52 45.49 69.27
CA ALA A 487 75.76 46.92 69.18
C ALA A 487 75.48 47.62 70.52
N ASP A 488 74.38 47.30 71.18
CA ASP A 488 74.06 47.80 72.52
C ASP A 488 75.11 47.38 73.56
N GLN A 489 75.56 46.11 73.54
CA GLN A 489 76.65 45.63 74.39
C GLN A 489 77.97 46.37 74.10
N THR A 490 78.29 46.58 72.83
CA THR A 490 79.50 47.29 72.40
C THR A 490 79.45 48.75 72.84
N ASN A 491 78.29 49.40 72.77
CA ASN A 491 78.07 50.76 73.24
C ASN A 491 78.31 50.88 74.76
N LEU A 492 77.79 49.92 75.54
CA LEU A 492 78.01 49.85 77.00
C LEU A 492 79.48 49.58 77.35
N LEU A 493 80.14 48.66 76.64
CA LEU A 493 81.57 48.36 76.82
C LEU A 493 82.44 49.58 76.49
N ALA A 494 82.14 50.28 75.39
CA ALA A 494 82.84 51.48 74.97
C ALA A 494 82.63 52.64 75.96
N LEU A 495 81.43 52.80 76.50
CA LEU A 495 81.15 53.77 77.57
C LEU A 495 81.97 53.46 78.82
N ASN A 496 82.01 52.21 79.27
CA ASN A 496 82.81 51.79 80.42
C ASN A 496 84.31 52.03 80.18
N ALA A 497 84.81 51.73 78.97
CA ALA A 497 86.19 51.99 78.59
C ALA A 497 86.51 53.50 78.53
N ALA A 498 85.58 54.35 78.06
CA ALA A 498 85.73 55.80 78.04
C ALA A 498 85.79 56.38 79.47
N ILE A 499 84.96 55.86 80.39
CA ILE A 499 84.98 56.23 81.81
C ILE A 499 86.32 55.87 82.45
N GLU A 500 86.80 54.64 82.26
CA GLU A 500 88.06 54.19 82.87
C GLU A 500 89.29 54.89 82.24
N ALA A 501 89.24 55.20 80.94
CA ALA A 501 90.27 56.00 80.27
C ALA A 501 90.30 57.46 80.76
N ALA A 502 89.14 58.08 81.04
CA ALA A 502 89.07 59.38 81.68
C ALA A 502 89.63 59.35 83.12
N ARG A 503 89.45 58.22 83.83
CA ARG A 503 89.96 57.99 85.18
C ARG A 503 91.50 57.89 85.25
N ALA A 504 92.13 57.40 84.17
CA ALA A 504 93.59 57.28 84.05
C ALA A 504 94.32 58.61 83.69
N GLY A 505 93.60 59.73 83.56
CA GLY A 505 94.18 61.06 83.35
C GLY A 505 94.97 61.20 82.05
N GLU A 506 96.14 61.87 82.08
CA GLU A 506 96.97 62.12 80.89
C GLU A 506 97.45 60.84 80.19
N HIS A 507 97.59 59.71 80.91
CA HIS A 507 98.00 58.42 80.33
C HIS A 507 96.87 57.69 79.57
N GLY A 508 95.60 57.99 79.88
CA GLY A 508 94.42 57.37 79.26
C GLY A 508 93.84 58.13 78.07
N ARG A 509 94.38 59.31 77.76
CA ARG A 509 93.81 60.24 76.76
C ARG A 509 93.65 59.64 75.35
N GLY A 510 94.63 58.84 74.90
CA GLY A 510 94.54 58.13 73.63
C GLY A 510 93.47 57.03 73.62
N PHE A 511 93.33 56.29 74.73
CA PHE A 511 92.30 55.27 74.90
C PHE A 511 90.89 55.85 75.01
N ALA A 512 90.73 57.00 75.65
CA ALA A 512 89.45 57.69 75.77
C ALA A 512 88.89 58.09 74.40
N VAL A 513 89.74 58.61 73.51
CA VAL A 513 89.35 58.97 72.13
C VAL A 513 88.90 57.73 71.35
N VAL A 514 89.64 56.62 71.44
CA VAL A 514 89.26 55.36 70.78
C VAL A 514 87.95 54.81 71.32
N ALA A 515 87.76 54.82 72.65
CA ALA A 515 86.53 54.34 73.28
C ALA A 515 85.31 55.18 72.87
N ASP A 516 85.43 56.50 72.80
CA ASP A 516 84.34 57.37 72.34
C ASP A 516 84.03 57.18 70.84
N GLU A 517 85.03 56.85 70.01
CA GLU A 517 84.83 56.52 68.60
C GLU A 517 84.13 55.16 68.42
N VAL A 518 84.49 54.15 69.24
CA VAL A 518 83.79 52.85 69.27
C VAL A 518 82.35 53.02 69.77
N ARG A 519 82.11 53.89 70.76
CA ARG A 519 80.78 54.22 71.27
C ARG A 519 79.89 54.83 70.18
N LYS A 520 80.41 55.84 69.46
CA LYS A 520 79.70 56.43 68.31
C LYS A 520 79.47 55.41 67.19
N LEU A 521 80.42 54.51 66.94
CA LEU A 521 80.25 53.44 65.95
C LEU A 521 79.13 52.47 66.37
N ALA A 522 79.07 52.09 67.64
CA ALA A 522 78.03 51.24 68.19
C ALA A 522 76.64 51.91 68.16
N GLU A 523 76.53 53.20 68.48
CA GLU A 523 75.30 53.98 68.32
C GLU A 523 74.86 54.04 66.84
N ARG A 524 75.81 54.24 65.91
CA ARG A 524 75.53 54.20 64.46
C ARG A 524 75.06 52.82 64.00
N THR A 525 75.65 51.74 64.51
CA THR A 525 75.23 50.35 64.19
C THR A 525 73.84 50.05 64.76
N THR A 526 73.52 50.53 65.96
CA THR A 526 72.18 50.40 66.58
C THR A 526 71.12 51.11 65.74
N ASN A 527 71.38 52.35 65.32
CA ASN A 527 70.47 53.09 64.45
C ASN A 527 70.29 52.40 63.09
N ALA A 528 71.38 51.94 62.46
CA ALA A 528 71.33 51.24 61.17
C ALA A 528 70.59 49.89 61.27
N THR A 529 70.80 49.11 62.34
CA THR A 529 70.09 47.84 62.55
C THR A 529 68.61 48.05 62.81
N LYS A 530 68.22 49.13 63.51
CA LYS A 530 66.81 49.51 63.68
C LYS A 530 66.14 49.88 62.35
N GLU A 531 66.83 50.60 61.48
CA GLU A 531 66.35 50.87 60.12
C GLU A 531 66.19 49.58 59.30
N ILE A 532 67.19 48.68 59.35
CA ILE A 532 67.11 47.38 58.66
C ILE A 532 65.97 46.52 59.23
N ALA A 533 65.77 46.49 60.55
CA ALA A 533 64.66 45.76 61.17
C ALA A 533 63.30 46.24 60.66
N GLY A 534 63.12 47.56 60.50
CA GLY A 534 61.93 48.13 59.88
C GLY A 534 61.74 47.69 58.42
N MET A 535 62.82 47.64 57.62
CA MET A 535 62.76 47.13 56.25
C MET A 535 62.40 45.64 56.20
N ILE A 536 62.95 44.81 57.11
CA ILE A 536 62.64 43.38 57.18
C ILE A 536 61.19 43.15 57.58
N GLN A 537 60.68 43.92 58.56
CA GLN A 537 59.28 43.86 58.95
C GLN A 537 58.34 44.21 57.79
N GLN A 538 58.69 45.24 57.00
CA GLN A 538 57.94 45.58 55.79
C GLN A 538 57.99 44.44 54.76
N ILE A 539 59.15 43.82 54.53
CA ILE A 539 59.29 42.68 53.60
C ILE A 539 58.43 41.49 54.07
N GLN A 540 58.39 41.19 55.37
CA GLN A 540 57.54 40.12 55.92
C GLN A 540 56.05 40.41 55.69
N GLU A 541 55.62 41.64 55.93
CA GLU A 541 54.23 42.07 55.69
C GLU A 541 53.87 41.99 54.21
N ASP A 542 54.72 42.54 53.33
CA ASP A 542 54.53 42.50 51.88
C ASP A 542 54.50 41.05 51.37
N THR A 543 55.38 40.17 51.88
CA THR A 543 55.40 38.75 51.52
C THR A 543 54.09 38.06 51.89
N LYS A 544 53.53 38.36 53.07
CA LYS A 544 52.24 37.79 53.51
C LYS A 544 51.08 38.25 52.62
N ILE A 545 51.08 39.52 52.20
CA ILE A 545 50.11 40.06 51.24
C ILE A 545 50.22 39.35 49.88
N VAL A 546 51.44 39.12 49.40
CA VAL A 546 51.70 38.40 48.14
C VAL A 546 51.24 36.95 48.22
N VAL A 547 51.53 36.23 49.31
CA VAL A 547 51.05 34.83 49.48
C VAL A 547 49.52 34.75 49.47
N ASN A 548 48.83 35.67 50.16
CA ASN A 548 47.37 35.72 50.11
C ASN A 548 46.86 35.97 48.69
N SER A 549 47.46 36.90 47.96
CA SER A 549 47.09 37.19 46.56
C SER A 549 47.33 35.99 45.65
N ILE A 550 48.39 35.22 45.87
CA ILE A 550 48.68 33.99 45.14
C ILE A 550 47.63 32.91 45.43
N ASN A 551 47.21 32.74 46.69
CA ASN A 551 46.18 31.78 47.05
C ASN A 551 44.84 32.11 46.39
N THR A 552 44.43 33.39 46.41
CA THR A 552 43.23 33.84 45.67
C THR A 552 43.40 33.61 44.16
N GLY A 553 44.58 33.90 43.59
CA GLY A 553 44.87 33.61 42.19
C GLY A 553 44.75 32.12 41.84
N ASN A 554 45.13 31.23 42.75
CA ASN A 554 44.99 29.79 42.57
C ASN A 554 43.51 29.34 42.59
N GLU A 555 42.69 29.92 43.47
CA GLU A 555 41.24 29.68 43.49
C GLU A 555 40.57 30.10 42.17
N GLU A 556 40.93 31.27 41.63
CA GLU A 556 40.41 31.78 40.35
C GLU A 556 40.82 30.89 39.16
N VAL A 557 42.06 30.38 39.14
CA VAL A 557 42.52 29.44 38.11
C VAL A 557 41.73 28.13 38.18
N GLN A 558 41.44 27.63 39.38
CA GLN A 558 40.64 26.42 39.55
C GLN A 558 39.20 26.61 39.08
N ALA A 559 38.58 27.75 39.41
CA ALA A 559 37.24 28.09 38.92
C ALA A 559 37.21 28.23 37.38
N GLY A 560 38.23 28.86 36.79
CA GLY A 560 38.38 28.96 35.33
C GLY A 560 38.53 27.60 34.65
N ARG A 561 39.24 26.66 35.29
CA ARG A 561 39.39 25.28 34.83
C ARG A 561 38.04 24.54 34.82
N GLU A 562 37.27 24.62 35.90
CA GLU A 562 35.94 23.99 35.99
C GLU A 562 34.96 24.53 34.94
N LEU A 563 34.94 25.84 34.72
CA LEU A 563 34.12 26.46 33.67
C LEU A 563 34.51 26.00 32.26
N ALA A 564 35.81 25.84 32.01
CA ALA A 564 36.29 25.31 30.73
C ALA A 564 35.90 23.84 30.53
N GLU A 565 35.96 23.01 31.58
CA GLU A 565 35.48 21.62 31.52
C GLU A 565 33.98 21.55 31.21
N GLN A 566 33.16 22.38 31.88
CA GLN A 566 31.71 22.46 31.61
C GLN A 566 31.41 22.92 30.17
N ALA A 567 32.14 23.91 29.67
CA ALA A 567 32.02 24.34 28.27
C ALA A 567 32.38 23.21 27.30
N GLY A 568 33.41 22.41 27.63
CA GLY A 568 33.81 21.24 26.87
C GLY A 568 32.71 20.16 26.81
N GLU A 569 32.03 19.88 27.93
CA GLU A 569 30.91 18.94 27.97
C GLU A 569 29.70 19.43 27.13
N ALA A 570 29.37 20.73 27.22
CA ALA A 570 28.29 21.30 26.42
C ALA A 570 28.56 21.18 24.91
N ILE A 571 29.80 21.47 24.48
CA ILE A 571 30.22 21.30 23.07
C ILE A 571 30.18 19.83 22.65
N LYS A 572 30.60 18.91 23.52
CA LYS A 572 30.53 17.45 23.24
C LYS A 572 29.08 17.00 22.98
N ASN A 573 28.11 17.52 23.72
CA ASN A 573 26.69 17.23 23.49
C ASN A 573 26.21 17.76 22.12
N ILE A 574 26.70 18.94 21.69
CA ILE A 574 26.42 19.48 20.36
C ILE A 574 26.97 18.55 19.27
N VAL A 575 28.20 18.07 19.42
CA VAL A 575 28.81 17.11 18.48
C VAL A 575 28.00 15.81 18.39
N ILE A 576 27.59 15.24 19.53
CA ILE A 576 26.77 14.02 19.55
C ILE A 576 25.44 14.25 18.81
N THR A 577 24.78 15.37 19.07
CA THR A 577 23.48 15.68 18.47
C THR A 577 23.61 15.94 16.97
N ALA A 578 24.67 16.63 16.53
CA ALA A 578 24.95 16.88 15.12
C ALA A 578 25.24 15.59 14.34
N ASN A 579 25.84 14.58 14.98
CA ASN A 579 26.12 13.27 14.37
C ASN A 579 24.91 12.32 14.33
N MET A 580 23.79 12.67 14.97
CA MET A 580 22.54 11.90 14.92
C MET A 580 21.62 12.30 13.75
N VAL A 581 21.89 13.46 13.14
CA VAL A 581 21.18 14.01 11.96
C VAL A 581 21.90 13.53 10.71
#